data_AF-A0A0F9D4E8-F1
#
_entry.id   AF-A0A0F9D4E8-F1
#
_cell.length_a   1.000
_cell.length_b   1.000
_cell.length_c   1.000
_cell.angle_alpha   90.00
_cell.angle_beta   90.00
_cell.angle_gamma   90.00
#
_symmetry.space_group_name_H-M   'P 1'
#
loop_
_entity.id
_entity.type
_entity.pdbx_description
1 polymer ?
#
loop_
_entity_poly.entity_id
_entity_poly.type
_entity_poly.pdbx_seq_one_letter_code
_entity_poly.pdbx_strand_id
1 'polypeptide(L)'
;VWMNPPYGRETGRWLSRLASHGNGIALIFARTDTRMFHSHIWNVADAIFFFKGRLKFYTVEGVESGTAGAASCLIAYGDYNSTTLKEGDIAGKYVPLTVNKEARP
;
A
#
# COMPACT_ATOMS: atom_id res chain seq x y z
N VAL A 1 -10.95 -4.85 -0.86
CA VAL A 1 -10.33 -4.96 -2.22
C VAL A 1 -8.82 -5.21 -2.07
N TRP A 2 -8.22 -6.08 -2.89
CA TRP A 2 -6.77 -6.17 -3.06
C TRP A 2 -6.36 -5.45 -4.36
N MET A 3 -5.32 -4.63 -4.32
CA MET A 3 -4.89 -3.83 -5.47
C MET A 3 -3.37 -3.80 -5.61
N ASN A 4 -2.87 -4.34 -6.71
CA ASN A 4 -1.50 -4.11 -7.16
C ASN A 4 -1.55 -3.22 -8.42
N PRO A 5 -1.62 -1.88 -8.27
CA PRO A 5 -1.85 -0.98 -9.39
C PRO A 5 -0.64 -0.97 -10.34
N PRO A 6 -0.82 -0.55 -11.60
CA PRO A 6 0.30 -0.27 -12.48
C PRO A 6 1.24 0.75 -11.83
N TYR A 7 2.54 0.47 -11.83
CA TYR A 7 3.54 1.36 -11.23
C TYR A 7 3.90 2.51 -12.18
N GLY A 8 4.01 3.72 -11.62
CA GLY A 8 4.38 4.92 -12.36
C GLY A 8 3.34 6.02 -12.23
N ARG A 9 3.08 6.75 -13.32
CA ARG A 9 2.26 7.98 -13.31
C ARG A 9 0.82 7.73 -12.88
N GLU A 10 0.27 6.56 -13.22
CA GLU A 10 -1.13 6.21 -12.94
C GLU A 10 -1.37 5.67 -11.52
N THR A 11 -0.31 5.32 -10.76
CA THR A 11 -0.45 4.71 -9.42
C THR A 11 -1.31 5.58 -8.50
N GLY A 12 -1.12 6.90 -8.54
CA GLY A 12 -1.89 7.85 -7.72
C GLY A 12 -3.38 7.85 -8.00
N ARG A 13 -3.79 7.68 -9.27
CA ARG A 13 -5.20 7.61 -9.66
C ARG A 13 -5.91 6.40 -9.04
N TRP A 14 -5.23 5.25 -9.02
CA TRP A 14 -5.75 4.03 -8.41
C TRP A 14 -5.82 4.14 -6.89
N LEU A 15 -4.78 4.71 -6.26
CA LEU A 15 -4.77 4.95 -4.82
C LEU A 15 -5.86 5.93 -4.40
N SER A 16 -6.10 7.00 -5.16
CA SER A 16 -7.22 7.92 -4.92
C SER A 16 -8.56 7.18 -4.92
N ARG A 17 -8.78 6.26 -5.88
CA ARG A 17 -10.01 5.47 -5.95
C ARG A 17 -10.14 4.49 -4.79
N LEU A 18 -9.05 3.81 -4.42
CA LEU A 18 -9.08 2.86 -3.30
C LEU A 18 -9.27 3.59 -1.97
N ALA A 19 -8.69 4.79 -1.82
CA ALA A 19 -8.88 5.64 -0.66
C ALA A 19 -10.34 6.05 -0.50
N SER A 20 -11.00 6.54 -1.57
CA SER A 20 -12.44 6.84 -1.55
C SER A 20 -13.32 5.61 -1.36
N HIS A 21 -12.87 4.43 -1.80
CA HIS A 21 -13.55 3.17 -1.50
C HIS A 21 -13.46 2.80 -0.01
N GLY A 22 -12.43 3.27 0.72
CA GLY A 22 -12.31 3.14 2.17
C GLY A 22 -12.08 1.73 2.71
N ASN A 23 -12.03 0.70 1.84
CA ASN A 23 -11.87 -0.69 2.24
C ASN A 23 -11.01 -1.50 1.26
N GLY A 24 -9.70 -1.52 1.51
CA GLY A 24 -8.80 -2.45 0.83
C GLY A 24 -7.32 -2.28 1.17
N ILE A 25 -6.51 -3.10 0.51
CA ILE A 25 -5.05 -3.11 0.64
C ILE A 25 -4.43 -2.86 -0.74
N ALA A 26 -3.48 -1.93 -0.81
CA ALA A 26 -2.67 -1.67 -2.00
C ALA A 26 -1.22 -2.13 -1.82
N LEU A 27 -0.63 -2.75 -2.83
CA LEU A 27 0.81 -3.02 -2.90
C LEU A 27 1.49 -2.01 -3.82
N ILE A 28 2.40 -1.20 -3.28
CA ILE A 28 3.12 -0.17 -4.05
C ILE A 28 4.60 -0.11 -3.65
N PHE A 29 5.39 0.65 -4.42
CA PHE A 29 6.71 1.07 -3.96
C PHE A 29 6.64 2.12 -2.86
N ALA A 30 7.53 1.99 -1.87
CA ALA A 30 7.70 2.88 -0.72
C ALA A 30 8.37 4.21 -1.13
N ARG A 31 7.70 4.98 -1.98
CA ARG A 31 8.11 6.32 -2.43
C ARG A 31 7.51 7.40 -1.51
N THR A 32 7.91 7.33 -0.24
CA THR A 32 7.32 8.09 0.88
C THR A 32 7.44 9.61 0.74
N ASP A 33 8.31 10.07 -0.14
CA ASP A 33 8.63 11.47 -0.45
C ASP A 33 7.72 12.08 -1.54
N THR A 34 6.99 11.25 -2.28
CA THR A 34 6.24 11.73 -3.46
C THR A 34 4.92 12.37 -3.08
N ARG A 35 4.47 13.35 -3.89
CA ARG A 35 3.15 14.00 -3.71
C ARG A 35 2.01 13.00 -3.59
N MET A 36 1.99 11.98 -4.43
CA MET A 36 0.99 10.91 -4.41
C MET A 36 0.95 10.22 -3.03
N PHE A 37 2.12 9.93 -2.46
CA PHE A 37 2.21 9.25 -1.17
C PHE A 37 1.68 10.14 -0.05
N HIS A 38 2.04 11.42 -0.04
CA HIS A 38 1.49 12.37 0.92
C HIS A 38 -0.04 12.52 0.78
N SER A 39 -0.54 12.74 -0.43
CA SER A 39 -1.95 13.03 -0.69
C SER A 39 -2.89 11.85 -0.46
N HIS A 40 -2.45 10.61 -0.75
CA HIS A 40 -3.34 9.45 -0.72
C HIS A 40 -2.99 8.42 0.34
N ILE A 41 -1.86 8.56 1.02
CA ILE A 41 -1.38 7.57 2.00
C ILE A 41 -1.17 8.24 3.35
N TRP A 42 -0.17 9.13 3.49
CA TRP A 42 0.13 9.74 4.79
C TRP A 42 -1.08 10.44 5.41
N ASN A 43 -1.86 11.14 4.60
CA ASN A 43 -2.99 11.93 5.07
C ASN A 43 -4.32 11.16 5.08
N VAL A 44 -4.37 9.92 4.55
CA VAL A 44 -5.64 9.25 4.25
C VAL A 44 -5.70 7.78 4.70
N ALA A 45 -4.63 7.02 4.54
CA ALA A 45 -4.64 5.59 4.87
C ALA A 45 -4.71 5.33 6.39
N ASP A 46 -5.15 4.13 6.78
CA ASP A 46 -5.24 3.72 8.19
C ASP A 46 -3.92 3.14 8.69
N ALA A 47 -3.16 2.48 7.83
CA ALA A 47 -1.86 1.93 8.18
C ALA A 47 -0.98 1.66 6.94
N ILE A 48 0.31 1.51 7.21
CA ILE A 48 1.31 1.07 6.26
C ILE A 48 2.04 -0.14 6.83
N PHE A 49 2.34 -1.12 6.00
CA PHE A 49 3.25 -2.22 6.33
C PHE A 49 4.47 -2.17 5.43
N PHE A 50 5.66 -2.03 6.02
CA PHE A 50 6.94 -2.09 5.32
C PHE A 50 7.56 -3.48 5.45
N PHE A 51 7.85 -4.11 4.32
CA PHE A 51 8.46 -5.45 4.30
C PHE A 51 9.92 -5.42 4.80
N LYS A 52 10.34 -6.51 5.45
CA LYS A 52 11.75 -6.80 5.67
C LYS A 52 12.33 -7.43 4.40
N GLY A 53 13.07 -6.64 3.62
CA GLY A 53 13.67 -7.07 2.36
C GLY A 53 12.86 -6.66 1.13
N ARG A 54 13.33 -7.09 -0.05
CA ARG A 54 12.71 -6.76 -1.33
C ARG A 54 11.81 -7.89 -1.79
N LEU A 55 10.63 -7.56 -2.28
CA LEU A 55 9.74 -8.55 -2.88
C LEU A 55 10.32 -9.06 -4.20
N LYS A 56 10.06 -10.33 -4.47
CA LYS A 56 10.26 -10.95 -5.78
C LYS A 56 8.93 -10.97 -6.50
N PHE A 57 8.91 -10.54 -7.76
CA PHE A 57 7.69 -10.56 -8.56
C PHE A 57 7.66 -11.81 -9.43
N TYR A 58 6.45 -12.25 -9.76
CA TYR A 58 6.22 -13.35 -10.67
C TYR A 58 5.44 -12.85 -11.88
N THR A 59 5.74 -13.39 -13.06
CA THR A 59 4.93 -13.16 -14.25
C THR A 59 3.57 -13.86 -14.11
N VAL A 60 2.64 -13.60 -15.04
CA VAL A 60 1.33 -14.25 -15.02
C VAL A 60 1.43 -15.77 -15.27
N GLU A 61 2.52 -16.21 -15.88
CA GLU A 61 2.90 -17.61 -16.06
C GLU A 61 3.59 -18.23 -14.84
N GLY A 62 3.78 -17.46 -13.75
CA GLY A 62 4.42 -17.94 -12.53
C GLY A 62 5.95 -17.99 -12.58
N VAL A 63 6.58 -17.33 -13.56
CA VAL A 63 8.04 -17.27 -13.67
C VAL A 63 8.57 -16.15 -12.77
N GLU A 64 9.59 -16.42 -11.96
CA GLU A 64 10.21 -15.40 -11.09
C GLU A 64 10.86 -14.31 -11.96
N SER A 65 10.28 -13.11 -11.92
CA SER A 65 10.74 -11.91 -12.60
C SER A 65 11.51 -11.04 -11.61
N GLY A 66 12.70 -11.50 -11.24
CA GLY A 66 13.69 -10.75 -10.47
C GLY A 66 13.18 -10.11 -9.17
N THR A 67 14.04 -9.24 -8.61
CA THR A 67 13.74 -8.49 -7.39
C THR A 67 13.16 -7.12 -7.73
N ALA A 68 12.20 -6.64 -6.94
CA ALA A 68 11.62 -5.31 -7.06
C ALA A 68 12.69 -4.20 -7.17
N GLY A 69 12.57 -3.34 -8.19
CA GLY A 69 13.47 -2.20 -8.40
C GLY A 69 13.46 -1.16 -7.27
N ALA A 70 12.42 -1.16 -6.43
CA ALA A 70 12.32 -0.34 -5.21
C ALA A 70 11.87 -1.18 -4.00
N ALA A 71 11.99 -0.62 -2.80
CA ALA A 71 11.34 -1.19 -1.62
C ALA A 71 9.82 -1.11 -1.81
N SER A 72 9.09 -2.13 -1.35
CA SER A 72 7.63 -2.18 -1.42
C SER A 72 7.01 -1.96 -0.04
N CYS A 73 5.74 -1.58 -0.02
CA CYS A 73 4.92 -1.50 1.18
C CYS A 73 3.47 -1.86 0.85
N LEU A 74 2.73 -2.30 1.87
CA LEU A 74 1.28 -2.45 1.81
C LEU A 74 0.62 -1.25 2.46
N ILE A 75 -0.42 -0.73 1.83
CA ILE A 75 -1.21 0.38 2.34
C ILE A 75 -2.60 -0.15 2.67
N ALA A 76 -3.05 0.02 3.92
CA ALA A 76 -4.39 -0.37 4.34
C ALA A 76 -5.33 0.84 4.42
N TYR A 77 -6.51 0.67 3.83
CA TYR A 77 -7.67 1.54 4.00
C TYR A 77 -8.80 0.72 4.65
N GLY A 78 -9.37 1.22 5.74
CA GLY A 78 -10.38 0.58 6.57
C GLY A 78 -9.79 -0.22 7.72
N ASP A 79 -10.51 -0.25 8.84
CA ASP A 79 -10.07 -0.88 10.09
C ASP A 79 -9.79 -2.38 9.93
N TYR A 80 -10.64 -3.09 9.18
CA TYR A 80 -10.45 -4.51 8.88
C TYR A 80 -9.09 -4.79 8.20
N ASN A 81 -8.72 -3.98 7.21
CA ASN A 81 -7.47 -4.16 6.47
C ASN A 81 -6.26 -3.77 7.32
N SER A 82 -6.40 -2.72 8.13
CA SER A 82 -5.37 -2.29 9.08
C SER A 82 -5.06 -3.40 10.10
N THR A 83 -6.10 -4.00 10.70
CA THR A 83 -5.96 -5.13 11.62
C THR A 83 -5.34 -6.35 10.93
N THR A 84 -5.80 -6.69 9.72
CA THR A 84 -5.21 -7.78 8.93
C THR A 84 -3.70 -7.60 8.73
N LEU A 85 -3.23 -6.39 8.42
CA LEU A 85 -1.78 -6.12 8.28
C LEU A 85 -1.03 -6.15 9.61
N LYS A 86 -1.68 -5.79 10.71
CA LYS A 86 -1.07 -5.81 12.05
C LYS A 86 -0.87 -7.23 12.57
N GLU A 87 -1.82 -8.11 12.31
CA GLU A 87 -1.86 -9.48 12.81
C GLU A 87 -1.24 -10.49 11.85
N GLY A 88 -1.00 -10.10 10.60
CA GLY A 88 -0.42 -10.96 9.59
C GLY A 88 1.00 -11.42 9.92
N ASP A 89 1.28 -12.70 9.65
CA ASP A 89 2.60 -13.30 9.83
C ASP A 89 3.50 -13.04 8.61
N ILE A 90 3.83 -11.76 8.40
CA ILE A 90 4.75 -11.32 7.34
C ILE A 90 5.93 -10.63 8.00
N ALA A 91 7.15 -10.93 7.54
CA ALA A 91 8.34 -10.27 8.06
C ALA A 91 8.36 -8.78 7.65
N GLY A 92 8.27 -7.88 8.63
CA GLY A 92 8.27 -6.44 8.38
C GLY A 92 7.88 -5.60 9.58
N LYS A 93 7.38 -4.40 9.30
CA LYS A 93 6.94 -3.43 10.30
C LYS A 93 5.61 -2.82 9.91
N TYR A 94 4.62 -3.01 10.79
CA TYR A 94 3.34 -2.33 10.76
C TYR A 94 3.47 -0.93 11.39
N VAL A 95 2.88 0.07 10.74
CA VAL A 95 2.86 1.47 11.17
C VAL A 95 1.41 1.97 11.08
N PRO A 96 0.70 2.15 12.22
CA PRO A 96 -0.62 2.76 12.21
C PRO A 96 -0.48 4.26 11.90
N LEU A 97 -1.44 4.81 11.16
CA LEU A 97 -1.49 6.24 10.87
C LEU A 97 -2.64 6.89 11.64
N THR A 98 -2.36 8.07 12.19
CA THR A 98 -3.38 8.92 12.81
C THR A 98 -3.88 9.90 11.76
N VAL A 99 -5.04 9.64 11.19
CA VAL A 99 -5.67 10.49 10.19
C VAL A 99 -7.09 10.85 10.62
N ASN A 100 -7.52 12.08 10.34
CA ASN A 100 -8.89 12.47 10.59
C ASN A 100 -9.80 11.77 9.57
N LYS A 101 -10.56 10.76 10.01
CA LYS A 101 -11.43 9.96 9.15
C LYS A 101 -12.61 10.76 8.58
N GLU A 102 -13.06 11.81 9.27
CA GLU A 102 -14.15 12.69 8.81
C GLU A 102 -13.73 13.58 7.63
N ALA A 103 -12.42 13.72 7.39
CA ALA A 103 -11.86 14.50 6.30
C ALA A 103 -11.49 13.65 5.06
N ARG A 104 -11.85 12.35 5.04
CA ARG A 104 -11.61 11.50 3.87
C ARG A 104 -12.57 11.88 2.72
N PRO A 105 -12.09 11.94 1.47
CA PRO A 105 -12.91 12.26 0.30
C PRO A 105 -13.92 11.16 -0.04
#